data_AF-A0A2A5M5L6-F1
#
_entry.id   AF-A0A2A5M5L6-F1
#
_cell.length_a   1.000
_cell.length_b   1.000
_cell.length_c   1.000
_cell.angle_alpha   90.00
_cell.angle_beta   90.00
_cell.angle_gamma   90.00
#
_symmetry.space_group_name_H-M   'P 1'
#
loop_
_entity.id
_entity.type
_entity.pdbx_description
1 polymer ?
#
loop_
_entity_poly.entity_id
_entity_poly.type
_entity_poly.pdbx_seq_one_letter_code
_entity_poly.pdbx_strand_id
1 'polypeptide(L)'
;NPETPAVPPQKMHCSVMAYDVIKQAAAHYKGISPEDFEDQIIVCECARVSLGTIKEVIKLNDLHSVEEITQYTKAGAFCKSCIKPGGHEKRDYYLVDILAETRAEMDREKLKNTMKSDVAFDEMTVVGQLKAVESVLDAEIRPMLHNDGGDLEVIDIQKAEGAAIDVYIRYLGACSGCSSGSGATLYAIETILQEELSPNIRVMPV
;
A
#
# COMPACT_ATOMS: atom_id res chain seq x y z
N ASN A 1 -16.11 -23.25 43.47
CA ASN A 1 -14.93 -24.01 43.03
C ASN A 1 -14.21 -23.14 42.00
N PRO A 2 -12.97 -22.72 42.25
CA PRO A 2 -12.23 -21.78 41.39
C PRO A 2 -11.99 -22.28 39.96
N GLU A 3 -12.15 -23.59 39.71
CA GLU A 3 -11.98 -24.24 38.41
C GLU A 3 -13.28 -24.39 37.60
N THR A 4 -14.39 -23.84 38.10
CA THR A 4 -15.68 -23.83 37.37
C THR A 4 -16.03 -22.41 36.98
N PRO A 5 -16.05 -22.08 35.67
CA PRO A 5 -16.51 -20.78 35.21
C PRO A 5 -17.92 -20.50 35.72
N ALA A 6 -18.17 -19.30 36.23
CA ALA A 6 -19.46 -18.90 36.79
C ALA A 6 -20.60 -18.92 35.75
N VAL A 7 -20.27 -18.97 34.45
CA VAL A 7 -21.23 -18.92 33.35
C VAL A 7 -20.87 -20.01 32.32
N PRO A 8 -21.84 -20.81 31.85
CA PRO A 8 -21.61 -21.83 30.83
C PRO A 8 -21.13 -21.20 29.51
N PRO A 9 -20.18 -21.82 28.79
CA PRO A 9 -19.61 -21.27 27.54
C PRO A 9 -20.67 -20.98 26.46
N GLN A 10 -21.80 -21.68 26.48
CA GLN A 10 -22.92 -21.49 25.56
C GLN A 10 -23.69 -20.17 25.75
N LYS A 11 -23.51 -19.46 26.88
CA LYS A 11 -24.17 -18.15 27.13
C LYS A 11 -23.38 -16.94 26.61
N MET A 12 -22.24 -17.15 25.95
CA MET A 12 -21.50 -16.13 25.19
C MET A 12 -22.05 -15.95 23.76
N HIS A 13 -23.02 -16.76 23.34
CA HIS A 13 -23.53 -16.82 21.97
C HIS A 13 -24.55 -15.71 21.60
N CYS A 14 -25.17 -15.05 22.60
CA CYS A 14 -26.17 -14.02 22.33
C CYS A 14 -25.55 -12.65 22.01
N SER A 15 -24.42 -12.29 22.62
CA SER A 15 -23.75 -11.00 22.41
C SER A 15 -22.96 -10.94 21.11
N VAL A 16 -22.36 -12.07 20.69
CA VAL A 16 -21.56 -12.15 19.46
C VAL A 16 -22.49 -12.14 18.23
N MET A 17 -23.58 -12.92 18.23
CA MET A 17 -24.56 -12.87 17.14
C MET A 17 -25.24 -11.50 17.01
N ALA A 18 -25.54 -10.85 18.14
CA ALA A 18 -26.08 -9.49 18.12
C ALA A 18 -25.09 -8.49 17.49
N TYR A 19 -23.81 -8.63 17.80
CA TYR A 19 -22.76 -7.80 17.22
C TYR A 19 -22.64 -8.01 15.70
N ASP A 20 -22.68 -9.26 15.22
CA ASP A 20 -22.60 -9.57 13.79
C ASP A 20 -23.78 -9.02 12.99
N VAL A 21 -25.00 -9.12 13.54
CA VAL A 21 -26.21 -8.55 12.93
C VAL A 21 -26.15 -7.01 12.91
N ILE A 22 -25.68 -6.39 14.00
CA ILE A 22 -25.49 -4.93 14.06
C ILE A 22 -24.40 -4.49 13.06
N LYS A 23 -23.32 -5.24 12.93
CA LYS A 23 -22.23 -4.98 11.97
C LYS A 23 -22.75 -5.03 10.53
N GLN A 24 -23.52 -6.05 10.17
CA GLN A 24 -24.14 -6.15 8.84
C GLN A 24 -25.13 -5.00 8.58
N ALA A 25 -25.97 -4.66 9.56
CA ALA A 25 -26.91 -3.56 9.44
C ALA A 25 -26.22 -2.19 9.31
N ALA A 26 -25.15 -1.95 10.07
CA ALA A 26 -24.37 -0.71 10.02
C ALA A 26 -23.57 -0.58 8.71
N ALA A 27 -23.00 -1.68 8.21
CA ALA A 27 -22.32 -1.73 6.91
C ALA A 27 -23.29 -1.35 5.78
N HIS A 28 -24.48 -1.98 5.77
CA HIS A 28 -25.53 -1.67 4.79
C HIS A 28 -26.06 -0.23 4.91
N TYR A 29 -26.16 0.31 6.13
CA TYR A 29 -26.60 1.70 6.35
C TYR A 29 -25.57 2.73 5.88
N LYS A 30 -24.27 2.49 6.10
CA LYS A 30 -23.21 3.44 5.73
C LYS A 30 -22.65 3.26 4.32
N GLY A 31 -23.05 2.20 3.60
CA GLY A 31 -22.51 1.90 2.27
C GLY A 31 -21.02 1.51 2.31
N ILE A 32 -20.57 0.96 3.44
CA ILE A 32 -19.18 0.58 3.70
C ILE A 32 -19.09 -0.95 3.63
N SER A 33 -17.98 -1.49 3.12
CA SER A 33 -17.82 -2.94 3.00
C SER A 33 -17.69 -3.60 4.39
N PRO A 34 -18.09 -4.87 4.56
CA PRO A 34 -17.91 -5.59 5.83
C PRO A 34 -16.44 -5.73 6.26
N GLU A 35 -15.53 -5.64 5.29
CA GLU A 35 -14.06 -5.71 5.43
C GLU A 35 -13.51 -4.50 6.20
N ASP A 36 -14.11 -3.32 6.01
CA ASP A 36 -13.73 -2.08 6.72
C ASP A 36 -13.97 -2.15 8.25
N PHE A 37 -14.67 -3.17 8.72
CA PHE A 37 -14.92 -3.43 10.13
C PHE A 37 -14.03 -4.55 10.70
N GLU A 38 -13.08 -5.10 9.94
CA GLU A 38 -12.12 -6.09 10.45
C GLU A 38 -11.24 -5.51 11.55
N ASP A 39 -10.85 -4.24 11.43
CA ASP A 39 -10.05 -3.54 12.43
C ASP A 39 -10.80 -3.31 13.77
N GLN A 40 -12.12 -3.45 13.76
CA GLN A 40 -12.96 -3.37 14.96
C GLN A 40 -13.11 -4.71 15.69
N ILE A 41 -12.63 -5.82 15.09
CA ILE A 41 -12.70 -7.16 15.70
C ILE A 41 -11.88 -7.16 16.99
N ILE A 42 -12.49 -7.60 18.10
CA ILE A 42 -11.81 -7.71 19.39
C ILE A 42 -10.95 -8.98 19.40
N VAL A 43 -9.63 -8.80 19.39
CA VAL A 43 -8.64 -9.89 19.46
C VAL A 43 -8.38 -10.30 20.90
N CYS A 44 -8.30 -9.32 21.81
CA CYS A 44 -8.13 -9.57 23.24
C CYS A 44 -9.33 -9.06 24.03
N GLU A 45 -10.19 -9.95 24.51
CA GLU A 45 -11.35 -9.57 25.33
C GLU A 45 -10.95 -9.04 26.71
N CYS A 46 -9.91 -9.58 27.34
CA CYS A 46 -9.48 -9.16 28.68
C CYS A 46 -9.03 -7.70 28.73
N ALA A 47 -8.27 -7.27 27.72
CA ALA A 47 -7.79 -5.90 27.62
C ALA A 47 -8.67 -5.03 26.70
N ARG A 48 -9.73 -5.60 26.10
CA ARG A 48 -10.62 -4.94 25.12
C ARG A 48 -9.85 -4.28 23.98
N VAL A 49 -8.89 -5.02 23.40
CA VAL A 49 -8.04 -4.53 22.31
C VAL A 49 -8.52 -5.13 20.99
N SER A 50 -8.71 -4.27 19.98
CA SER A 50 -9.10 -4.68 18.63
C SER A 50 -7.90 -4.98 17.73
N LEU A 51 -8.17 -5.65 16.61
CA LEU A 51 -7.19 -5.95 15.57
C LEU A 51 -6.52 -4.67 15.04
N GLY A 52 -7.32 -3.64 14.75
CA GLY A 52 -6.84 -2.35 14.25
C GLY A 52 -5.86 -1.70 15.22
N THR A 53 -6.18 -1.66 16.51
CA THR A 53 -5.29 -1.11 17.53
C THR A 53 -3.94 -1.85 17.58
N ILE A 54 -3.94 -3.17 17.46
CA ILE A 54 -2.70 -3.96 17.46
C ILE A 54 -1.87 -3.63 16.21
N LYS A 55 -2.48 -3.66 15.02
CA LYS A 55 -1.81 -3.32 13.75
C LYS A 55 -1.23 -1.90 13.79
N GLU A 56 -2.01 -0.94 14.26
CA GLU A 56 -1.60 0.47 14.37
C GLU A 56 -0.39 0.62 15.31
N VAL A 57 -0.44 0.03 16.50
CA VAL A 57 0.66 0.12 17.47
C VAL A 57 1.93 -0.54 16.96
N ILE A 58 1.83 -1.67 16.25
CA ILE A 58 2.97 -2.33 15.59
C ILE A 58 3.59 -1.39 14.55
N LYS A 59 2.78 -0.78 13.69
CA LYS A 59 3.24 0.13 12.63
C LYS A 59 3.88 1.40 13.21
N LEU A 60 3.26 2.03 14.20
CA LEU A 60 3.72 3.30 14.79
C LEU A 60 5.02 3.15 15.57
N ASN A 61 5.24 2.02 16.25
CA ASN A 61 6.39 1.81 17.13
C ASN A 61 7.42 0.81 16.59
N ASP A 62 7.21 0.29 15.38
CA ASP A 62 8.02 -0.79 14.76
C ASP A 62 8.26 -1.96 15.75
N LEU A 63 7.17 -2.55 16.27
CA LEU A 63 7.27 -3.65 17.25
C LEU A 63 7.68 -4.98 16.59
N HIS A 64 8.55 -5.75 17.23
CA HIS A 64 9.12 -7.01 16.71
C HIS A 64 8.73 -8.25 17.52
N SER A 65 8.09 -8.07 18.67
CA SER A 65 7.77 -9.17 19.59
C SER A 65 6.37 -9.06 20.21
N VAL A 66 5.84 -10.19 20.66
CA VAL A 66 4.54 -10.24 21.34
C VAL A 66 4.62 -9.58 22.72
N GLU A 67 5.78 -9.63 23.36
CA GLU A 67 6.07 -8.98 24.62
C GLU A 67 5.93 -7.46 24.49
N GLU A 68 6.47 -6.87 23.42
CA GLU A 68 6.31 -5.45 23.12
C GLU A 68 4.84 -5.10 22.88
N ILE A 69 4.11 -5.88 22.07
CA ILE A 69 2.67 -5.66 21.88
C ILE A 69 1.93 -5.66 23.22
N THR A 70 2.29 -6.59 24.12
CA THR A 70 1.72 -6.68 25.46
C THR A 70 2.06 -5.45 26.31
N GLN A 71 3.28 -4.91 26.21
CA GLN A 71 3.69 -3.72 26.95
C GLN A 71 2.89 -2.48 26.54
N TYR A 72 2.69 -2.28 25.24
CA TYR A 72 1.96 -1.12 24.70
C TYR A 72 0.44 -1.25 24.82
N THR A 73 -0.12 -2.39 24.44
CA THR A 73 -1.58 -2.57 24.33
C THR A 73 -2.22 -3.26 25.53
N LYS A 74 -1.41 -3.90 26.39
CA LYS A 74 -1.85 -4.83 27.46
C LYS A 74 -2.57 -6.09 26.97
N ALA A 75 -2.69 -6.30 25.66
CA ALA A 75 -3.20 -7.54 25.10
C ALA A 75 -2.30 -8.72 25.52
N GLY A 76 -2.89 -9.84 25.93
CA GLY A 76 -2.13 -11.03 26.35
C GLY A 76 -1.55 -10.99 27.77
N ALA A 77 -1.63 -9.86 28.49
CA ALA A 77 -1.08 -9.76 29.86
C ALA A 77 -1.81 -10.63 30.90
N PHE A 78 -3.09 -10.93 30.67
CA PHE A 78 -3.99 -11.60 31.64
C PHE A 78 -4.16 -13.09 31.35
N CYS A 79 -5.17 -13.48 30.55
CA CYS A 79 -5.50 -14.90 30.28
C CYS A 79 -4.56 -15.58 29.27
N LYS A 80 -3.74 -14.80 28.55
CA LYS A 80 -2.81 -15.24 27.50
C LYS A 80 -3.46 -16.00 26.31
N SER A 81 -4.79 -16.08 26.23
CA SER A 81 -5.51 -16.78 25.16
C SER A 81 -5.24 -16.24 23.76
N CYS A 82 -5.03 -14.92 23.64
CA CYS A 82 -4.77 -14.27 22.34
C CYS A 82 -3.31 -14.36 21.91
N ILE A 83 -2.39 -14.89 22.71
CA ILE A 83 -0.95 -14.94 22.34
C ILE A 83 -0.70 -16.03 21.30
N LYS A 84 -1.13 -17.26 21.57
CA LYS A 84 -0.91 -18.43 20.73
C LYS A 84 -2.00 -19.47 20.96
N PRO A 85 -2.24 -20.39 20.00
CA PRO A 85 -3.19 -21.48 20.20
C PRO A 85 -2.81 -22.34 21.42
N GLY A 86 -3.83 -22.79 22.15
CA GLY A 86 -3.66 -23.59 23.38
C GLY A 86 -3.67 -22.79 24.68
N GLY A 87 -4.14 -21.54 24.67
CA GLY A 87 -4.41 -20.76 25.89
C GLY A 87 -5.68 -21.21 26.63
N HIS A 88 -6.13 -20.36 27.57
CA HIS A 88 -7.31 -20.63 28.41
C HIS A 88 -8.60 -20.82 27.58
N GLU A 89 -8.68 -20.20 26.40
CA GLU A 89 -9.76 -20.41 25.44
C GLU A 89 -9.24 -20.33 23.99
N LYS A 90 -10.00 -20.89 23.05
CA LYS A 90 -9.68 -20.79 21.63
C LYS A 90 -10.02 -19.39 21.12
N ARG A 91 -9.13 -18.84 20.29
CA ARG A 91 -9.32 -17.56 19.58
C ARG A 91 -9.21 -17.77 18.08
N ASP A 92 -9.83 -16.88 17.32
CA ASP A 92 -9.75 -16.88 15.85
C ASP A 92 -8.49 -16.17 15.34
N TYR A 93 -8.02 -15.18 16.10
CA TYR A 93 -6.80 -14.42 15.80
C TYR A 93 -5.83 -14.48 16.98
N TYR A 94 -4.55 -14.65 16.66
CA TYR A 94 -3.46 -14.65 17.65
C TYR A 94 -2.45 -13.54 17.37
N LEU A 95 -1.86 -13.01 18.44
CA LEU A 95 -0.87 -11.92 18.37
C LEU A 95 0.37 -12.33 17.56
N VAL A 96 0.77 -13.60 17.61
CA VAL A 96 1.89 -14.13 16.80
C VAL A 96 1.62 -14.01 15.31
N ASP A 97 0.40 -14.33 14.88
CA ASP A 97 0.02 -14.33 13.46
C ASP A 97 -0.14 -12.88 12.97
N ILE A 98 -0.85 -12.04 13.75
CA ILE A 98 -1.04 -10.61 13.45
C ILE A 98 0.31 -9.89 13.33
N LEU A 99 1.26 -10.17 14.23
CA LEU A 99 2.59 -9.57 14.19
C LEU A 99 3.33 -9.96 12.91
N ALA A 100 3.32 -11.25 12.55
CA ALA A 100 3.98 -11.75 11.35
C ALA A 100 3.38 -11.16 10.07
N GLU A 101 2.04 -11.13 9.97
CA GLU A 101 1.32 -10.56 8.84
C GLU A 101 1.58 -9.05 8.69
N THR A 102 1.41 -8.29 9.77
CA THR A 102 1.62 -6.83 9.76
C THR A 102 3.06 -6.48 9.40
N ARG A 103 4.04 -7.27 9.88
CA ARG A 103 5.44 -7.11 9.51
C ARG A 103 5.70 -7.40 8.05
N ALA A 104 5.17 -8.50 7.53
CA ALA A 104 5.30 -8.84 6.11
C ALA A 104 4.68 -7.75 5.21
N GLU A 105 3.55 -7.16 5.61
CA GLU A 105 2.98 -6.00 4.94
C GLU A 105 3.90 -4.78 4.99
N MET A 106 4.41 -4.42 6.17
CA MET A 106 5.35 -3.30 6.35
C MET A 106 6.62 -3.48 5.53
N ASP A 107 7.18 -4.69 5.48
CA ASP A 107 8.39 -4.98 4.71
C ASP A 107 8.11 -4.94 3.21
N ARG A 108 6.94 -5.42 2.77
CA ARG A 108 6.50 -5.30 1.37
C ARG A 108 6.28 -3.84 0.97
N GLU A 109 5.70 -3.03 1.85
CA GLU A 109 5.53 -1.59 1.66
C GLU A 109 6.89 -0.87 1.64
N LYS A 110 7.80 -1.20 2.57
CA LYS A 110 9.18 -0.68 2.57
C LYS A 110 9.92 -1.05 1.29
N LEU A 111 9.79 -2.29 0.80
CA LEU A 111 10.37 -2.70 -0.48
C LEU A 111 9.78 -1.91 -1.65
N LYS A 112 8.47 -1.71 -1.69
CA LYS A 112 7.82 -0.86 -2.70
C LYS A 112 8.29 0.60 -2.62
N ASN A 113 8.40 1.15 -1.42
CA ASN A 113 8.91 2.52 -1.23
C ASN A 113 10.40 2.65 -1.55
N THR A 114 11.20 1.63 -1.25
CA THR A 114 12.63 1.59 -1.62
C THR A 114 12.79 1.46 -3.14
N MET A 115 11.85 0.80 -3.84
CA MET A 115 11.81 0.81 -5.30
C MET A 115 11.28 2.12 -5.89
N LYS A 116 10.48 2.89 -5.12
CA LYS A 116 10.15 4.30 -5.37
C LYS A 116 11.17 5.26 -4.76
N SER A 117 12.44 4.85 -4.62
CA SER A 117 13.45 5.55 -3.84
C SER A 117 13.45 7.06 -4.11
N ASP A 118 13.37 7.84 -3.02
CA ASP A 118 13.53 9.30 -2.86
C ASP A 118 14.88 9.85 -3.33
N VAL A 119 15.53 9.23 -4.32
CA VAL A 119 16.61 9.84 -5.05
C VAL A 119 15.94 10.77 -6.05
N ALA A 120 16.15 12.07 -5.93
CA ALA A 120 15.67 13.03 -6.92
C ALA A 120 16.04 12.51 -8.31
N PHE A 121 15.11 12.56 -9.27
CA PHE A 121 15.31 12.04 -10.62
C PHE A 121 16.66 12.50 -11.23
N ASP A 122 17.07 13.72 -10.89
CA ASP A 122 18.32 14.37 -11.33
C ASP A 122 19.59 13.66 -10.81
N GLU A 123 19.51 13.00 -9.66
CA GLU A 123 20.61 12.28 -8.99
C GLU A 123 20.63 10.78 -9.34
N MET A 124 19.60 10.28 -10.02
CA MET A 124 19.56 8.89 -10.45
C MET A 124 20.67 8.57 -11.48
N THR A 125 21.09 7.31 -11.50
CA THR A 125 21.90 6.76 -12.60
C THR A 125 21.09 6.79 -13.89
N VAL A 126 21.74 6.84 -15.06
CA VAL A 126 21.05 6.85 -16.37
C VAL A 126 20.08 5.67 -16.51
N VAL A 127 20.45 4.49 -16.00
CA VAL A 127 19.58 3.30 -16.00
C VAL A 127 18.36 3.49 -15.08
N GLY A 128 18.53 4.17 -13.94
CA GLY A 128 17.44 4.52 -13.04
C GLY A 128 16.49 5.54 -13.67
N GLN A 129 17.04 6.58 -14.31
CA GLN A 129 16.27 7.59 -15.04
C GLN A 129 15.46 6.96 -16.16
N LEU A 130 16.07 6.06 -16.95
CA LEU A 130 15.39 5.34 -18.02
C LEU A 130 14.21 4.51 -17.49
N LYS A 131 14.41 3.75 -16.41
CA LYS A 131 13.33 2.97 -15.79
C LYS A 131 12.19 3.83 -15.25
N ALA A 132 12.53 4.98 -14.64
CA ALA A 132 11.53 5.90 -14.12
C ALA A 132 10.70 6.53 -15.25
N VAL A 133 11.36 7.00 -16.32
CA VAL A 133 10.71 7.54 -17.52
C VAL A 133 9.83 6.49 -18.18
N GLU A 134 10.34 5.28 -18.45
CA GLU A 134 9.55 4.18 -19.04
C GLU A 134 8.32 3.85 -18.20
N SER A 135 8.45 3.81 -16.87
CA SER A 135 7.31 3.53 -15.99
C SER A 135 6.20 4.58 -16.07
N VAL A 136 6.55 5.86 -16.23
CA VAL A 136 5.57 6.95 -16.39
C VAL A 136 4.94 6.90 -17.78
N LEU A 137 5.75 6.66 -18.82
CA LEU A 137 5.26 6.54 -20.18
C LEU A 137 4.28 5.37 -20.33
N ASP A 138 4.58 4.22 -19.73
CA ASP A 138 3.70 3.03 -19.74
C ASP A 138 2.37 3.25 -19.01
N ALA A 139 2.40 4.00 -17.90
CA ALA A 139 1.20 4.25 -17.08
C ALA A 139 0.28 5.32 -17.69
N GLU A 140 0.85 6.43 -18.16
CA GLU A 140 0.07 7.64 -18.46
C GLU A 140 -0.01 7.95 -19.97
N ILE A 141 1.05 7.68 -20.74
CA ILE A 141 1.17 8.16 -22.12
C ILE A 141 0.80 7.09 -23.15
N ARG A 142 1.42 5.91 -23.06
CA ARG A 142 1.25 4.82 -24.02
C ARG A 142 -0.23 4.40 -24.16
N PRO A 143 -1.03 4.26 -23.09
CA PRO A 143 -2.45 3.93 -23.24
C PRO A 143 -3.21 4.94 -24.11
N MET A 144 -2.85 6.23 -24.05
CA MET A 144 -3.45 7.25 -24.90
C MET A 144 -3.00 7.12 -26.35
N LEU A 145 -1.71 6.88 -26.60
CA LEU A 145 -1.16 6.75 -27.96
C LEU A 145 -1.60 5.46 -28.65
N HIS A 146 -1.72 4.36 -27.92
CA HIS A 146 -2.17 3.07 -28.45
C HIS A 146 -3.61 3.13 -28.95
N ASN A 147 -4.47 3.91 -28.29
CA ASN A 147 -5.84 4.15 -28.76
C ASN A 147 -5.87 4.84 -30.14
N ASP A 148 -4.87 5.66 -30.43
CA ASP A 148 -4.69 6.35 -31.71
C ASP A 148 -3.85 5.54 -32.72
N GLY A 149 -3.49 4.29 -32.39
CA GLY A 149 -2.73 3.38 -33.25
C GLY A 149 -1.24 3.73 -33.37
N GLY A 150 -0.72 4.51 -32.42
CA GLY A 150 0.70 4.86 -32.32
C GLY A 150 1.35 4.33 -31.04
N ASP A 151 2.64 4.62 -30.90
CA ASP A 151 3.41 4.35 -29.69
C ASP A 151 4.63 5.29 -29.67
N LEU A 152 5.50 5.16 -28.67
CA LEU A 152 6.79 5.83 -28.62
C LEU A 152 7.88 4.94 -28.00
N GLU A 153 9.14 5.29 -28.19
CA GLU A 153 10.27 4.63 -27.51
C GLU A 153 11.24 5.69 -27.00
N VAL A 154 11.84 5.47 -25.83
CA VAL A 154 12.94 6.31 -25.32
C VAL A 154 14.23 5.82 -25.95
N ILE A 155 14.93 6.73 -26.65
CA ILE A 155 16.19 6.42 -27.33
C ILE A 155 17.38 6.69 -26.42
N ASP A 156 17.35 7.84 -25.73
CA ASP A 156 18.47 8.27 -24.89
C ASP A 156 18.02 9.29 -23.84
N ILE A 157 18.81 9.41 -22.77
CA ILE A 157 18.62 10.42 -21.71
C ILE A 157 19.97 11.08 -21.46
N GLN A 158 20.05 12.39 -21.70
CA GLN A 158 21.28 13.17 -21.55
C GLN A 158 21.10 14.26 -20.51
N LYS A 159 22.14 14.48 -19.69
CA LYS A 159 22.19 15.63 -18.78
C LYS A 159 22.81 16.80 -19.54
N ALA A 160 22.01 17.84 -19.78
CA ALA A 160 22.43 19.05 -20.48
C ALA A 160 23.00 20.10 -19.50
N GLU A 161 23.58 21.17 -20.04
CA GLU A 161 24.07 22.28 -19.23
C GLU A 161 22.92 22.96 -18.45
N GLY A 162 23.18 23.32 -17.19
CA GLY A 162 22.21 24.07 -16.36
C GLY A 162 21.15 23.21 -15.67
N ALA A 163 21.44 21.95 -15.36
CA ALA A 163 20.54 20.97 -14.70
C ALA A 163 19.37 20.43 -15.54
N ALA A 164 19.26 20.82 -16.82
CA ALA A 164 18.27 20.26 -17.72
C ALA A 164 18.58 18.78 -18.07
N ILE A 165 17.53 17.97 -18.22
CA ILE A 165 17.63 16.57 -18.60
C ILE A 165 16.86 16.36 -19.90
N ASP A 166 17.58 16.07 -20.97
CA ASP A 166 17.01 15.88 -22.29
C ASP A 166 16.66 14.40 -22.50
N VAL A 167 15.37 14.13 -22.69
CA VAL A 167 14.85 12.79 -22.98
C VAL A 167 14.53 12.73 -24.47
N TYR A 168 15.28 11.91 -25.20
CA TYR A 168 15.09 11.71 -26.63
C TYR A 168 14.10 10.58 -26.87
N ILE A 169 13.01 10.90 -27.58
CA ILE A 169 11.96 9.92 -27.90
C ILE A 169 11.79 9.78 -29.40
N ARG A 170 11.39 8.58 -29.84
CA ARG A 170 10.95 8.32 -31.20
C ARG A 170 9.50 7.87 -31.21
N TYR A 171 8.68 8.50 -32.04
CA TYR A 171 7.31 8.02 -32.27
C TYR A 171 7.31 6.78 -33.17
N LEU A 172 6.44 5.83 -32.84
CA LEU A 172 6.22 4.58 -33.56
C LEU A 172 4.78 4.51 -34.10
N GLY A 173 4.55 3.65 -35.09
CA GLY A 173 3.22 3.39 -35.64
C GLY A 173 2.61 4.60 -36.36
N ALA A 174 1.31 4.83 -36.17
CA ALA A 174 0.60 5.94 -36.81
C ALA A 174 1.16 7.33 -36.43
N CYS A 175 1.88 7.43 -35.31
CA CYS A 175 2.48 8.68 -34.83
C CYS A 175 3.75 9.09 -35.60
N SER A 176 4.40 8.20 -36.36
CA SER A 176 5.69 8.49 -37.00
C SER A 176 5.62 9.45 -38.20
N GLY A 177 4.41 9.76 -38.72
CA GLY A 177 4.22 10.51 -39.97
C GLY A 177 3.37 11.78 -39.85
N CYS A 178 2.87 12.13 -38.66
CA CYS A 178 1.98 13.27 -38.50
C CYS A 178 2.76 14.55 -38.18
N SER A 179 2.97 15.42 -39.18
CA SER A 179 3.57 16.74 -39.01
C SER A 179 2.82 17.67 -38.04
N SER A 180 1.57 17.31 -37.69
CA SER A 180 0.70 18.07 -36.79
C SER A 180 0.60 17.46 -35.37
N GLY A 181 1.08 16.22 -35.17
CA GLY A 181 1.03 15.52 -33.89
C GLY A 181 2.22 15.81 -32.96
N SER A 182 3.26 16.47 -33.48
CA SER A 182 4.53 16.66 -32.77
C SER A 182 4.54 17.84 -31.79
N GLY A 183 3.56 18.75 -31.82
CA GLY A 183 3.53 19.91 -30.91
C GLY A 183 2.79 19.64 -29.60
N ALA A 184 1.48 19.41 -29.70
CA ALA A 184 0.61 19.27 -28.53
C ALA A 184 0.88 17.98 -27.74
N THR A 185 1.09 16.86 -28.44
CA THR A 185 1.39 15.57 -27.79
C THR A 185 2.77 15.59 -27.14
N LEU A 186 3.78 16.15 -27.80
CA LEU A 186 5.12 16.31 -27.21
C LEU A 186 5.07 17.17 -25.93
N TYR A 187 4.32 18.27 -25.98
CA TYR A 187 4.10 19.13 -24.82
C TYR A 187 3.38 18.41 -23.67
N ALA A 188 2.38 17.58 -23.97
CA ALA A 188 1.69 16.79 -22.96
C ALA A 188 2.62 15.76 -22.32
N ILE A 189 3.46 15.08 -23.12
CA ILE A 189 4.45 14.12 -22.63
C ILE A 189 5.47 14.83 -21.73
N GLU A 190 5.99 15.99 -22.16
CA GLU A 190 6.92 16.78 -21.37
C GLU A 190 6.30 17.22 -20.03
N THR A 191 5.06 17.71 -20.06
CA THR A 191 4.35 18.16 -18.86
C THR A 191 4.17 17.02 -17.86
N ILE A 192 3.73 15.85 -18.32
CA ILE A 192 3.51 14.68 -17.44
C ILE A 192 4.84 14.18 -16.85
N LEU A 193 5.92 14.13 -17.65
CA LEU A 193 7.23 13.77 -17.12
C LEU A 193 7.76 14.80 -16.12
N GLN A 194 7.50 16.10 -16.34
CA GLN A 194 7.88 17.16 -15.41
C GLN A 194 7.13 17.08 -14.08
N GLU A 195 5.83 16.78 -14.11
CA GLU A 195 4.97 16.64 -12.93
C GLU A 195 5.32 15.40 -12.11
N GLU A 196 5.57 14.26 -12.76
CA GLU A 196 5.78 12.97 -12.08
C GLU A 196 7.25 12.73 -11.67
N LEU A 197 8.23 13.29 -12.39
CA LEU A 197 9.65 12.97 -12.18
C LEU A 197 10.52 14.18 -11.82
N SER A 198 10.61 15.18 -12.69
CA SER A 198 11.44 16.38 -12.44
C SER A 198 11.09 17.54 -13.36
N PRO A 199 10.95 18.77 -12.83
CA PRO A 199 10.65 19.96 -13.62
C PRO A 199 11.76 20.34 -14.62
N ASN A 200 12.93 19.70 -14.52
CA ASN A 200 14.08 19.96 -15.40
C ASN A 200 14.07 19.12 -16.69
N ILE A 201 13.09 18.23 -16.86
CA ILE A 201 12.99 17.35 -18.03
C ILE A 201 12.56 18.15 -19.26
N ARG A 202 13.21 17.91 -20.39
CA ARG A 202 12.79 18.39 -21.72
C ARG A 202 12.69 17.21 -22.66
N VAL A 203 11.65 17.16 -23.49
CA VAL A 203 11.42 16.03 -24.39
C VAL A 203 11.77 16.42 -25.81
N MET A 204 12.65 15.65 -26.45
CA MET A 204 13.16 15.91 -27.79
C MET A 204 12.74 14.78 -28.74
N PRO A 205 11.95 15.05 -29.79
CA PRO A 205 11.67 14.04 -30.81
C PRO A 205 12.89 13.85 -31.73
N VAL A 206 13.19 12.60 -32.10
CA VAL A 206 14.24 12.23 -33.08
C VAL A 206 13.69 11.64 -34.37
#